data_AF-A0A6J4KK13-F1
#
_entry.id   AF-A0A6J4KK13-F1
#
_cell.length_a   1.000
_cell.length_b   1.000
_cell.length_c   1.000
_cell.angle_alpha   90.00
_cell.angle_beta   90.00
_cell.angle_gamma   90.00
#
_symmetry.space_group_name_H-M   'P 1'
#
loop_
_entity.id
_entity.type
_entity.pdbx_description
1 polymer ?
#
loop_
_entity_poly.entity_id
_entity_poly.type
_entity_poly.pdbx_seq_one_letter_code
_entity_poly.pdbx_strand_id
1 'polypeptide(L)'
;MNGFGIACWAVLVAFGVGATANGAAAQEGAFMKDILGTIGILPKDRDPIDYRERAPLVVPPKLELRPPAGAGSAEARNPQWPRDPDVAAARRREAEARVPTTETERRRFNNDSGGRLSVEEIRAGRRAGAGVPTDPVYRHGDGGRGDSWVDPKTLRAKSKDAAVVADAEPDRQLLTEPPTGYRKPAAGSRVRADSEPVTREDEADPKAYLVQDRKRRE
;
A
#
# COMPACT_ATOMS: atom_id res chain seq x y z
N MET A 1 -27.10 70.83 -45.78
CA MET A 1 -27.70 70.41 -47.06
C MET A 1 -26.59 70.09 -48.04
N ASN A 2 -26.29 68.80 -48.11
CA ASN A 2 -25.71 67.95 -49.16
C ASN A 2 -24.86 68.58 -50.28
N GLY A 3 -23.57 68.16 -50.31
CA GLY A 3 -23.02 67.40 -51.45
C GLY A 3 -22.31 68.16 -52.58
N PHE A 4 -21.02 68.47 -52.39
CA PHE A 4 -20.00 68.49 -53.45
C PHE A 4 -19.34 67.09 -53.45
N GLY A 5 -18.93 66.44 -54.54
CA GLY A 5 -18.68 66.84 -55.91
C GLY A 5 -17.59 65.89 -56.46
N ILE A 6 -17.99 65.01 -57.37
CA ILE A 6 -17.32 64.57 -58.62
C ILE A 6 -15.79 64.75 -58.69
N ALA A 7 -15.04 63.67 -58.98
CA ALA A 7 -14.24 63.53 -60.23
C ALA A 7 -13.16 62.43 -60.16
N CYS A 8 -13.07 61.69 -61.28
CA CYS A 8 -11.88 61.21 -61.99
C CYS A 8 -10.64 60.73 -61.20
N TRP A 9 -10.15 59.53 -61.54
CA TRP A 9 -9.07 59.42 -62.54
C TRP A 9 -8.87 57.95 -62.97
N ALA A 10 -8.86 57.73 -64.28
CA ALA A 10 -8.44 56.52 -64.94
C ALA A 10 -6.93 56.57 -65.19
N VAL A 11 -6.21 55.45 -65.03
CA VAL A 11 -4.90 55.23 -65.66
C VAL A 11 -4.80 53.79 -66.15
N LEU A 12 -4.87 53.66 -67.48
CA LEU A 12 -4.34 52.56 -68.30
C LEU A 12 -2.81 52.43 -68.10
N VAL A 13 -2.26 51.23 -68.26
CA VAL A 13 -1.18 50.93 -69.23
C VAL A 13 -0.77 49.45 -69.14
N ALA A 14 -0.82 48.80 -70.29
CA ALA A 14 -0.32 47.47 -70.60
C ALA A 14 1.18 47.50 -70.93
N PHE A 15 1.88 46.37 -70.70
CA PHE A 15 3.10 45.86 -71.38
C PHE A 15 3.84 44.94 -70.39
N GLY A 16 4.37 43.77 -70.72
CA GLY A 16 4.51 43.06 -71.98
C GLY A 16 5.12 41.68 -71.69
N VAL A 17 4.72 40.69 -72.47
CA VAL A 17 5.39 39.39 -72.56
C VAL A 17 6.67 39.61 -73.35
N GLY A 18 7.82 39.37 -72.71
CA GLY A 18 9.13 39.39 -73.33
C GLY A 18 9.95 38.22 -72.81
N ALA A 19 10.05 37.17 -73.62
CA ALA A 19 10.93 36.04 -73.38
C ALA A 19 12.39 36.47 -73.50
N THR A 20 13.17 36.33 -72.44
CA THR A 20 14.62 36.19 -72.52
C THR A 20 15.01 34.88 -71.86
N ALA A 21 15.33 33.90 -72.70
CA ALA A 21 16.04 32.70 -72.31
C ALA A 21 17.41 33.12 -71.75
N ASN A 22 17.61 32.90 -70.45
CA ASN A 22 18.87 32.51 -69.80
C ASN A 22 18.67 32.54 -68.29
N GLY A 23 18.31 31.39 -67.72
CA GLY A 23 18.14 31.28 -66.27
C GLY A 23 17.70 29.91 -65.75
N ALA A 24 17.82 28.84 -66.53
CA ALA A 24 17.42 27.50 -66.05
C ALA A 24 18.20 27.05 -64.78
N ALA A 25 19.42 27.56 -64.57
CA ALA A 25 20.23 27.25 -63.39
C ALA A 25 19.96 28.13 -62.15
N ALA A 26 19.30 29.30 -62.31
CA ALA A 26 19.03 30.21 -61.20
C ALA A 26 17.70 29.90 -60.50
N GLN A 27 16.68 29.45 -61.26
CA GLN A 27 15.41 28.96 -60.69
C GLN A 27 15.61 27.69 -59.87
N GLU A 28 16.45 26.76 -60.35
CA GLU A 28 16.72 25.49 -59.68
C GLU A 28 17.44 25.71 -58.34
N GLY A 29 18.33 26.70 -58.26
CA GLY A 29 18.99 27.10 -57.00
C GLY A 29 18.03 27.68 -55.97
N ALA A 30 17.07 28.52 -56.37
CA ALA A 30 16.06 29.08 -55.46
C ALA A 30 15.06 28.00 -54.99
N PHE A 31 14.62 27.13 -55.89
CA PHE A 31 13.74 26.01 -55.58
C PHE A 31 14.41 24.97 -54.68
N MET A 32 15.68 24.63 -54.95
CA MET A 32 16.45 23.73 -54.10
C MET A 32 16.73 24.36 -52.73
N LYS A 33 16.97 25.68 -52.67
CA LYS A 33 17.12 26.43 -51.40
C LYS A 33 15.83 26.40 -50.58
N ASP A 34 14.66 26.54 -51.21
CA ASP A 34 13.35 26.45 -50.55
C ASP A 34 13.08 25.03 -50.05
N ILE A 35 13.33 24.00 -50.87
CA ILE A 35 13.16 22.59 -50.47
C ILE A 35 14.10 22.26 -49.29
N LEU A 36 15.38 22.58 -49.41
CA LEU A 36 16.36 22.35 -48.35
C LEU A 36 16.06 23.21 -47.10
N GLY A 37 15.46 24.38 -47.28
CA GLY A 37 14.93 25.22 -46.21
C GLY A 37 13.73 24.59 -45.50
N THR A 38 12.79 23.98 -46.22
CA THR A 38 11.64 23.25 -45.65
C THR A 38 12.03 21.95 -44.95
N ILE A 39 13.06 21.25 -45.44
CA ILE A 39 13.59 20.03 -44.80
C ILE A 39 14.51 20.40 -43.62
N GLY A 40 14.84 21.68 -43.45
CA GLY A 40 15.63 22.20 -42.31
C GLY A 40 17.15 22.00 -42.46
N ILE A 41 17.62 21.67 -43.66
CA ILE A 41 19.05 21.50 -43.98
C ILE A 41 19.72 22.87 -44.14
N LEU A 42 19.01 23.84 -44.73
CA LEU A 42 19.49 25.20 -44.86
C LEU A 42 18.69 26.13 -43.94
N PRO A 43 19.33 27.03 -43.17
CA PRO A 43 18.60 28.03 -42.40
C PRO A 43 17.78 28.90 -43.37
N LYS A 44 16.45 28.90 -43.21
CA LYS A 44 15.58 29.77 -43.99
C LYS A 44 15.97 31.24 -43.77
N ASP A 45 15.96 32.04 -44.84
CA ASP A 45 16.06 33.50 -44.71
C ASP A 45 14.84 33.95 -43.89
N ARG A 46 15.10 34.45 -42.67
CA ARG A 46 14.07 34.99 -41.78
C ARG A 46 14.10 36.51 -41.91
N ASP A 47 12.92 37.11 -41.97
CA ASP A 47 12.81 38.56 -41.95
C ASP A 47 13.56 39.14 -40.74
N PRO A 48 14.24 40.28 -40.91
CA PRO A 48 14.94 40.95 -39.82
C PRO A 48 14.01 41.16 -38.62
N ILE A 49 14.45 40.70 -37.44
CA ILE A 49 13.66 40.82 -36.22
C ILE A 49 13.58 42.30 -35.87
N ASP A 50 12.36 42.85 -35.86
CA ASP A 50 12.10 44.21 -35.40
C ASP A 50 12.23 44.26 -33.86
N TYR A 51 13.41 44.68 -33.39
CA TYR A 51 13.70 44.81 -31.97
C TYR A 51 13.06 46.07 -31.42
N ARG A 52 11.88 45.91 -30.83
CA ARG A 52 11.24 46.95 -30.02
C ARG A 52 11.52 46.71 -28.55
N GLU A 53 11.53 47.80 -27.78
CA GLU A 53 11.56 47.70 -26.33
C GLU A 53 10.41 46.83 -25.83
N ARG A 54 10.71 45.92 -24.89
CA ARG A 54 9.70 45.08 -24.27
C ARG A 54 8.80 45.97 -23.42
N ALA A 55 7.50 45.70 -23.44
CA ALA A 55 6.56 46.41 -22.58
C ALA A 55 7.06 46.41 -21.12
N PRO A 56 6.87 47.52 -20.38
CA PRO A 56 7.36 47.65 -19.02
C PRO A 56 6.76 46.58 -18.10
N LEU A 57 7.57 46.08 -17.16
CA LEU A 57 7.16 45.02 -16.24
C LEU A 57 6.10 45.57 -15.26
N VAL A 58 4.88 45.05 -15.36
CA VAL A 58 3.79 45.38 -14.43
C VAL A 58 3.99 44.61 -13.13
N VAL A 59 4.34 45.32 -12.06
CA VAL A 59 4.53 44.73 -10.73
C VAL A 59 3.16 44.54 -10.06
N PRO A 60 2.88 43.38 -9.43
CA PRO A 60 1.64 43.17 -8.70
C PRO A 60 1.46 44.19 -7.56
N PRO A 61 0.23 44.66 -7.27
CA PRO A 61 -0.02 45.67 -6.23
C PRO A 61 0.35 45.24 -4.81
N LYS A 62 0.44 43.93 -4.57
CA LYS A 62 0.85 43.35 -3.28
C LYS A 62 1.93 42.33 -3.54
N LEU A 63 3.05 42.51 -2.85
CA LEU A 63 4.21 41.60 -2.86
C LEU A 63 4.17 40.61 -1.68
N GLU A 64 3.09 40.62 -0.90
CA GLU A 64 2.85 39.70 0.21
C GLU A 64 2.71 38.28 -0.33
N LEU A 65 3.72 37.44 -0.05
CA LEU A 65 3.66 36.03 -0.35
C LEU A 65 2.68 35.35 0.60
N ARG A 66 1.96 34.33 0.11
CA ARG A 66 1.18 33.44 0.99
C ARG A 66 2.13 32.86 2.05
N PRO A 67 1.72 32.80 3.33
CA PRO A 67 2.54 32.18 4.37
C PRO A 67 2.93 30.75 3.98
N PRO A 68 4.14 30.30 4.31
CA PRO A 68 4.61 28.97 3.94
C PRO A 68 3.62 27.93 4.49
N ALA A 69 3.28 26.96 3.66
CA ALA A 69 2.43 25.86 4.09
C ALA A 69 3.15 25.10 5.21
N GLY A 70 2.45 24.76 6.29
CA GLY A 70 3.04 24.06 7.42
C GLY A 70 3.74 22.77 6.99
N ALA A 71 4.82 22.40 7.68
CA ALA A 71 5.52 21.14 7.46
C ALA A 71 4.52 19.98 7.60
N GLY A 72 4.42 19.13 6.57
CA GLY A 72 3.43 18.04 6.52
C GLY A 72 2.13 18.34 5.77
N SER A 73 1.92 19.57 5.28
CA SER A 73 0.66 19.93 4.61
C SER A 73 0.45 19.29 3.24
N ALA A 74 1.53 18.92 2.53
CA ALA A 74 1.43 18.21 1.26
C ALA A 74 1.06 16.74 1.49
N GLU A 75 1.67 16.11 2.51
CA GLU A 75 1.42 14.74 2.92
C GLU A 75 0.04 14.57 3.57
N ALA A 76 -0.46 15.60 4.28
CA ALA A 76 -1.82 15.61 4.83
C ALA A 76 -2.90 15.79 3.77
N ARG A 77 -2.60 16.50 2.68
CA ARG A 77 -3.53 16.73 1.56
C ARG A 77 -3.55 15.57 0.57
N ASN A 78 -2.46 14.82 0.47
CA ASN A 78 -2.36 13.67 -0.43
C ASN A 78 -1.76 12.45 0.29
N PRO A 79 -2.59 11.47 0.70
CA PRO A 79 -2.13 10.28 1.39
C PRO A 79 -1.29 9.34 0.51
N GLN A 80 -1.30 9.52 -0.82
CA GLN A 80 -0.50 8.75 -1.77
C GLN A 80 0.94 9.29 -1.92
N TRP A 81 1.27 10.43 -1.31
CA TRP A 81 2.62 10.99 -1.43
C TRP A 81 3.64 10.08 -0.75
N PRO A 82 4.77 9.75 -1.41
CA PRO A 82 5.79 8.90 -0.81
C PRO A 82 6.30 9.48 0.51
N ARG A 83 6.40 8.63 1.54
CA ARG A 83 7.03 9.00 2.82
C ARG A 83 8.50 8.65 2.76
N ASP A 84 9.35 9.65 2.89
CA ASP A 84 10.79 9.47 2.98
C ASP A 84 11.15 8.81 4.33
N PRO A 85 11.84 7.64 4.33
CA PRO A 85 12.24 6.96 5.57
C PRO A 85 13.17 7.81 6.44
N ASP A 86 14.02 8.66 5.86
CA ASP A 86 14.97 9.48 6.61
C ASP A 86 14.24 10.60 7.36
N VAL A 87 13.25 11.23 6.71
CA VAL A 87 12.39 12.23 7.36
C VAL A 87 11.53 11.59 8.46
N ALA A 88 11.04 10.37 8.24
CA ALA A 88 10.30 9.63 9.27
C ALA A 88 11.19 9.29 10.47
N ALA A 89 12.43 8.86 10.23
CA ALA A 89 13.42 8.59 11.28
C ALA A 89 13.79 9.86 12.05
N ALA A 90 13.97 11.00 11.36
CA ALA A 90 14.24 12.29 11.99
C ALA A 90 13.08 12.73 12.89
N ARG A 91 11.84 12.69 12.39
CA ARG A 91 10.65 13.03 13.21
C ARG A 91 10.50 12.12 14.42
N ARG A 92 10.80 10.83 14.28
CA ARG A 92 10.77 9.88 15.41
C ARG A 92 11.81 10.25 16.47
N ARG A 93 13.05 10.57 16.07
CA ARG A 93 14.10 11.01 17.00
C ARG A 93 13.74 12.30 17.71
N GLU A 94 13.16 13.27 17.01
CA GLU A 94 12.68 14.52 17.61
C GLU A 94 11.56 14.27 18.63
N ALA A 95 10.62 13.37 18.30
CA ALA A 95 9.55 12.99 19.21
C ALA A 95 10.10 12.30 20.47
N GLU A 96 11.03 11.36 20.31
CA GLU A 96 11.72 10.69 21.42
C GLU A 96 12.54 11.67 22.27
N ALA A 97 13.19 12.66 21.66
CA ALA A 97 13.93 13.70 22.38
C ALA A 97 13.02 14.65 23.16
N ARG A 98 11.76 14.83 22.74
CA ARG A 98 10.77 15.68 23.42
C ARG A 98 10.13 14.98 24.63
N VAL A 99 10.23 13.64 24.72
CA VAL A 99 9.72 12.90 25.89
C VAL A 99 10.54 13.32 27.12
N PRO A 100 9.90 13.91 28.15
CA PRO A 100 10.60 14.28 29.37
C PRO A 100 10.96 13.02 30.15
N THR A 101 12.18 12.52 29.95
CA THR A 101 12.75 11.41 30.75
C THR A 101 13.57 11.98 31.90
N THR A 102 13.37 11.45 33.10
CA THR A 102 14.26 11.73 34.23
C THR A 102 15.66 11.13 34.00
N GLU A 103 16.70 11.70 34.59
CA GLU A 103 18.10 11.20 34.51
C GLU A 103 18.19 9.71 34.91
N THR A 104 17.39 9.30 35.90
CA THR A 104 17.29 7.90 36.36
C THR A 104 16.66 6.99 35.31
N GLU A 105 15.64 7.45 34.60
CA GLU A 105 15.04 6.72 33.48
C GLU A 105 16.01 6.61 32.31
N ARG A 106 16.67 7.70 31.94
CA ARG A 106 17.65 7.71 30.84
C ARG A 106 18.79 6.72 31.07
N ARG A 107 19.27 6.58 32.31
CA ARG A 107 20.26 5.55 32.69
C ARG A 107 19.72 4.12 32.65
N ARG A 108 18.43 3.92 32.93
CA ARG A 108 17.77 2.59 32.79
C ARG A 108 17.56 2.21 31.33
N PHE A 109 17.30 3.19 30.46
CA PHE A 109 17.10 3.00 29.03
C PHE A 109 18.41 2.81 28.23
N ASN A 110 19.52 3.38 28.71
CA ASN A 110 20.84 3.33 28.05
C ASN A 110 21.69 2.09 28.34
N ASN A 111 21.26 1.20 29.25
CA ASN A 111 21.94 -0.08 29.43
C ASN A 111 21.60 -1.02 28.26
N ASP A 112 22.58 -1.77 27.74
CA ASP A 112 22.54 -2.72 26.61
C ASP A 112 21.41 -3.79 26.63
N SER A 113 20.53 -3.74 27.63
CA SER A 113 19.39 -4.62 27.80
C SER A 113 18.16 -4.24 26.96
N GLY A 114 18.22 -3.15 26.18
CA GLY A 114 17.06 -2.59 25.51
C GLY A 114 16.07 -2.04 26.54
N GLY A 115 15.66 -0.78 26.36
CA GLY A 115 14.69 -0.15 27.24
C GLY A 115 13.52 -1.07 27.60
N ARG A 116 13.27 -1.29 28.90
CA ARG A 116 12.08 -2.00 29.33
C ARG A 116 10.88 -1.26 28.76
N LEU A 117 10.12 -1.93 27.89
CA LEU A 117 8.93 -1.34 27.29
C LEU A 117 7.99 -0.85 28.39
N SER A 118 7.45 0.35 28.22
CA SER A 118 6.41 0.85 29.11
C SER A 118 5.19 -0.08 29.09
N VAL A 119 4.39 -0.08 30.15
CA VAL A 119 3.16 -0.90 30.19
C VAL A 119 2.24 -0.50 29.04
N GLU A 120 2.23 0.78 28.68
CA GLU A 120 1.50 1.37 27.58
C GLU A 120 1.99 0.88 26.21
N GLU A 121 3.31 0.80 25.98
CA GLU A 121 3.87 0.21 24.75
C GLU A 121 3.59 -1.29 24.65
N ILE A 122 3.76 -2.02 25.76
CA ILE A 122 3.41 -3.44 25.81
C ILE A 122 1.94 -3.61 25.44
N ARG A 123 1.06 -2.75 25.96
CA ARG A 123 -0.38 -2.75 25.66
C ARG A 123 -0.68 -2.38 24.21
N ALA A 124 0.02 -1.40 23.64
CA ALA A 124 -0.16 -0.97 22.25
C ALA A 124 0.26 -2.05 21.25
N GLY A 125 1.25 -2.88 21.60
CA GLY A 125 1.64 -4.05 20.80
C GLY A 125 0.71 -5.25 20.92
N ARG A 126 -0.29 -5.24 21.83
CA ARG A 126 -1.23 -6.37 21.98
C ARG A 126 -2.28 -6.34 20.87
N ARG A 127 -2.46 -7.48 20.22
CA ARG A 127 -3.60 -7.74 19.32
C ARG A 127 -4.92 -7.56 20.09
N ALA A 128 -5.94 -7.02 19.43
CA ALA A 128 -7.30 -6.99 19.99
C ALA A 128 -7.73 -8.42 20.38
N GLY A 129 -8.07 -8.63 21.66
CA GLY A 129 -8.39 -9.94 22.23
C GLY A 129 -7.25 -10.65 22.98
N ALA A 130 -6.00 -10.18 22.89
CA ALA A 130 -4.86 -10.73 23.65
C ALA A 130 -4.79 -10.16 25.08
N GLY A 131 -5.91 -10.23 25.81
CA GLY A 131 -5.95 -9.90 27.23
C GLY A 131 -5.05 -10.83 28.05
N VAL A 132 -4.54 -10.36 29.19
CA VAL A 132 -4.04 -11.29 30.22
C VAL A 132 -5.27 -12.05 30.71
N PRO A 133 -5.34 -13.38 30.58
CA PRO A 133 -6.53 -14.10 31.00
C PRO A 133 -6.72 -13.87 32.50
N THR A 134 -7.94 -13.49 32.88
CA THR A 134 -8.31 -13.25 34.29
C THR A 134 -8.56 -14.58 35.02
N ASP A 135 -8.80 -15.64 34.25
CA ASP A 135 -8.88 -17.01 34.73
C ASP A 135 -7.47 -17.61 34.89
N PRO A 136 -7.27 -18.56 35.83
CA PRO A 136 -6.00 -19.24 35.99
C PRO A 136 -5.62 -19.98 34.69
N VAL A 137 -4.66 -19.41 33.95
CA VAL A 137 -4.10 -20.04 32.76
C VAL A 137 -3.19 -21.17 33.19
N TYR A 138 -3.59 -22.40 32.88
CA TYR A 138 -2.72 -23.56 33.02
C TYR A 138 -1.61 -23.44 31.96
N ARG A 139 -0.41 -23.04 32.37
CA ARG A 139 0.74 -22.94 31.48
C ARG A 139 1.38 -24.32 31.37
N HIS A 140 1.13 -25.01 30.26
CA HIS A 140 1.81 -26.27 29.96
C HIS A 140 3.33 -26.06 29.97
N GLY A 141 4.05 -26.86 30.77
CA GLY A 141 5.51 -26.82 30.88
C GLY A 141 6.12 -26.27 32.17
N ASP A 142 5.34 -25.84 33.18
CA ASP A 142 5.88 -25.31 34.46
C ASP A 142 6.37 -26.40 35.45
N GLY A 143 6.77 -27.59 34.94
CA GLY A 143 7.35 -28.68 35.73
C GLY A 143 6.48 -29.26 36.86
N GLY A 144 5.26 -28.74 37.06
CA GLY A 144 4.29 -29.25 38.01
C GLY A 144 3.88 -30.67 37.62
N ARG A 145 4.00 -31.62 38.55
CA ARG A 145 3.67 -33.04 38.31
C ARG A 145 2.20 -33.30 37.91
N GLY A 146 1.35 -32.27 37.89
CA GLY A 146 -0.02 -32.33 37.37
C GLY A 146 -0.15 -32.16 35.84
N ASP A 147 0.89 -31.70 35.13
CA ASP A 147 0.84 -31.50 33.68
C ASP A 147 1.17 -32.78 32.88
N SER A 148 1.93 -33.70 33.47
CA SER A 148 2.37 -34.95 32.82
C SER A 148 1.57 -36.19 33.22
N TRP A 149 0.78 -36.14 34.29
CA TRP A 149 -0.09 -37.24 34.69
C TRP A 149 -1.55 -36.91 34.40
N VAL A 150 -2.05 -37.39 33.27
CA VAL A 150 -3.47 -37.29 32.95
C VAL A 150 -4.20 -38.55 33.44
N ASP A 151 -5.21 -38.38 34.30
CA ASP A 151 -6.05 -39.49 34.78
C ASP A 151 -6.95 -39.98 33.61
N PRO A 152 -6.99 -41.29 33.31
CA PRO A 152 -7.82 -41.85 32.24
C PRO A 152 -9.32 -41.53 32.35
N LYS A 153 -9.84 -41.28 33.56
CA LYS A 153 -11.24 -40.83 33.76
C LYS A 153 -11.45 -39.40 33.27
N THR A 154 -10.46 -38.53 33.45
CA THR A 154 -10.52 -37.13 32.96
C THR A 154 -10.44 -37.05 31.44
N LEU A 155 -9.67 -37.93 30.80
CA LEU A 155 -9.64 -38.07 29.34
C LEU A 155 -10.99 -38.53 28.77
N ARG A 156 -11.63 -39.52 29.42
CA ARG A 156 -12.96 -39.98 29.02
C ARG A 156 -14.03 -38.90 29.19
N ALA A 157 -13.97 -38.11 30.25
CA ALA A 157 -14.90 -37.00 30.46
C ALA A 157 -14.72 -35.90 29.40
N LYS A 158 -13.47 -35.48 29.12
CA LYS A 158 -13.16 -34.44 28.14
C LYS A 158 -13.46 -34.83 26.68
N SER A 159 -13.52 -36.12 26.36
CA SER A 159 -13.87 -36.59 25.01
C SER A 159 -15.29 -36.21 24.57
N LYS A 160 -16.17 -35.81 25.51
CA LYS A 160 -17.56 -35.45 25.20
C LYS A 160 -17.79 -33.98 24.87
N ASP A 161 -16.87 -33.09 25.25
CA ASP A 161 -17.10 -31.63 25.17
C ASP A 161 -16.39 -30.96 23.98
N ALA A 162 -15.56 -31.70 23.24
CA ALA A 162 -14.87 -31.19 22.07
C ALA A 162 -15.72 -31.38 20.81
N ALA A 163 -16.83 -30.66 20.70
CA ALA A 163 -17.51 -30.47 19.43
C ALA A 163 -16.65 -29.55 18.54
N VAL A 164 -15.53 -30.08 18.03
CA VAL A 164 -14.74 -29.43 16.98
C VAL A 164 -15.63 -29.41 15.75
N VAL A 165 -16.12 -28.24 15.38
CA VAL A 165 -16.89 -28.06 14.14
C VAL A 165 -15.95 -28.36 12.98
N ALA A 166 -16.08 -29.56 12.40
CA ALA A 166 -15.18 -30.07 11.37
C ALA A 166 -15.11 -29.20 10.10
N ASP A 167 -16.09 -28.30 9.91
CA ASP A 167 -16.21 -27.43 8.75
C ASP A 167 -15.68 -26.00 8.96
N ALA A 168 -15.23 -25.65 10.17
CA ALA A 168 -14.75 -24.31 10.50
C ALA A 168 -13.22 -24.23 10.47
N GLU A 169 -12.69 -23.47 9.50
CA GLU A 169 -11.25 -23.21 9.43
C GLU A 169 -10.82 -22.19 10.48
N PRO A 170 -9.75 -22.45 11.25
CA PRO A 170 -9.17 -21.47 12.15
C PRO A 170 -8.61 -20.25 11.40
N ASP A 171 -8.80 -19.06 11.97
CA ASP A 171 -8.24 -17.83 11.41
C ASP A 171 -6.71 -17.94 11.25
N ARG A 172 -6.21 -17.49 10.10
CA ARG A 172 -4.78 -17.46 9.80
C ARG A 172 -4.02 -16.55 10.77
N GLN A 173 -2.99 -17.09 11.43
CA GLN A 173 -2.16 -16.39 12.41
C GLN A 173 -0.75 -16.09 11.90
N LEU A 174 -0.19 -16.94 11.03
CA LEU A 174 1.19 -16.82 10.55
C LEU A 174 1.28 -16.76 9.02
N LEU A 175 2.38 -16.19 8.50
CA LEU A 175 2.63 -16.14 7.05
C LEU A 175 2.99 -17.51 6.45
N THR A 176 3.45 -18.43 7.29
CA THR A 176 3.74 -19.83 6.95
C THR A 176 2.49 -20.69 6.89
N GLU A 177 1.36 -20.23 7.45
CA GLU A 177 0.09 -20.94 7.36
C GLU A 177 -0.54 -20.75 5.99
N PRO A 178 -1.24 -21.79 5.48
CA PRO A 178 -1.90 -21.71 4.19
C PRO A 178 -2.94 -20.58 4.19
N PRO A 179 -3.25 -20.01 3.00
CA PRO A 179 -4.31 -19.03 2.87
C PRO A 179 -5.67 -19.58 3.34
N THR A 180 -6.56 -18.69 3.75
CA THR A 180 -7.92 -19.05 4.18
C THR A 180 -8.66 -19.77 3.05
N GLY A 181 -9.29 -20.90 3.37
CA GLY A 181 -10.06 -21.77 2.48
C GLY A 181 -9.34 -23.07 2.15
N TYR A 182 -8.03 -23.15 2.34
CA TYR A 182 -7.21 -24.30 1.94
C TYR A 182 -7.22 -25.44 2.96
N ARG A 183 -7.61 -25.17 4.21
CA ARG A 183 -7.81 -26.21 5.24
C ARG A 183 -9.20 -26.84 5.19
N LYS A 184 -10.10 -26.36 4.33
CA LYS A 184 -11.44 -26.94 4.18
C LYS A 184 -11.39 -28.21 3.33
N PRO A 185 -12.17 -29.24 3.70
CA PRO A 185 -12.34 -30.41 2.85
C PRO A 185 -12.93 -30.03 1.49
N ALA A 186 -12.60 -30.80 0.45
CA ALA A 186 -13.14 -30.59 -0.88
C ALA A 186 -14.67 -30.74 -0.88
N ALA A 187 -15.36 -29.95 -1.70
CA ALA A 187 -16.82 -30.00 -1.82
C ALA A 187 -17.26 -31.44 -2.17
N GLY A 188 -17.93 -32.10 -1.21
CA GLY A 188 -18.43 -33.47 -1.36
C GLY A 188 -17.69 -34.55 -0.57
N SER A 189 -16.54 -34.26 0.05
CA SER A 189 -15.92 -35.22 0.99
C SER A 189 -16.59 -35.14 2.35
N ARG A 190 -17.20 -36.23 2.80
CA ARG A 190 -17.77 -36.35 4.15
C ARG A 190 -16.65 -36.42 5.18
N VAL A 191 -16.33 -35.31 5.83
CA VAL A 191 -15.49 -35.33 7.04
C VAL A 191 -16.39 -35.69 8.20
N ARG A 192 -16.16 -36.85 8.82
CA ARG A 192 -16.85 -37.21 10.06
C ARG A 192 -16.27 -36.33 11.17
N ALA A 193 -17.12 -35.61 11.88
CA ALA A 193 -16.70 -34.79 13.04
C ALA A 193 -16.18 -35.66 14.19
N ASP A 194 -16.58 -36.93 14.19
CA ASP A 194 -16.33 -37.93 15.21
C ASP A 194 -15.76 -39.21 14.58
N SER A 195 -14.67 -39.70 15.19
CA SER A 195 -14.32 -41.12 15.11
C SER A 195 -14.93 -41.81 16.31
N GLU A 196 -16.14 -42.33 16.16
CA GLU A 196 -16.70 -43.18 17.21
C GLU A 196 -15.74 -44.36 17.44
N PRO A 197 -15.25 -44.56 18.68
CA PRO A 197 -14.35 -45.67 18.97
C PRO A 197 -15.12 -46.96 18.72
N VAL A 198 -14.71 -47.71 17.70
CA VAL A 198 -15.25 -49.05 17.44
C VAL A 198 -14.80 -49.94 18.59
N THR A 199 -15.68 -50.15 19.57
CA THR A 199 -15.46 -51.15 20.62
C THR A 199 -15.54 -52.52 19.98
N ARG A 200 -14.39 -53.09 19.65
CA ARG A 200 -14.28 -54.50 19.29
C ARG A 200 -14.27 -55.31 20.57
N GLU A 201 -15.18 -56.27 20.69
CA GLU A 201 -15.13 -57.25 21.77
C GLU A 201 -13.87 -58.10 21.54
N ASP A 202 -12.96 -58.10 22.50
CA ASP A 202 -11.78 -58.96 22.47
C ASP A 202 -12.22 -60.35 22.94
N GLU A 203 -12.23 -61.32 22.02
CA GLU A 203 -12.62 -62.71 22.30
C GLU A 203 -11.70 -63.36 23.36
N ALA A 204 -10.51 -62.80 23.59
CA ALA A 204 -9.56 -63.26 24.60
C ALA A 204 -9.77 -62.64 26.01
N ASP A 205 -10.70 -61.69 26.18
CA ASP A 205 -10.93 -61.06 27.49
C ASP A 205 -11.79 -61.99 28.40
N PRO A 206 -11.25 -62.52 29.51
CA PRO A 206 -11.99 -63.42 30.41
C PRO A 206 -13.21 -62.76 31.07
N LYS A 207 -13.33 -61.42 31.00
CA LYS A 207 -14.48 -60.69 31.56
C LYS A 207 -15.66 -60.57 30.58
N ALA A 208 -15.49 -60.93 29.31
CA ALA A 208 -16.56 -60.86 28.30
C ALA A 208 -17.79 -61.70 28.70
N TYR A 209 -17.57 -62.91 29.23
CA TYR A 209 -18.64 -63.79 29.69
C TYR A 209 -19.52 -63.17 30.80
N LEU A 210 -18.90 -62.47 31.75
CA LEU A 210 -19.62 -61.81 32.85
C LEU A 210 -20.46 -60.63 32.38
N VAL A 211 -20.01 -59.92 31.35
CA VAL A 211 -20.76 -58.82 30.74
C VAL A 211 -21.97 -59.38 29.97
N GLN A 212 -21.81 -60.50 29.26
CA GLN A 212 -22.90 -61.17 28.53
C GLN A 212 -23.96 -61.75 29.46
N ASP A 213 -23.57 -62.43 30.55
CA ASP A 213 -24.53 -63.01 31.51
C ASP A 213 -25.38 -61.91 32.18
N ARG A 214 -24.77 -60.77 32.51
CA ARG A 214 -25.49 -59.61 33.03
C ARG A 214 -26.48 -59.02 32.03
N LYS A 215 -26.09 -58.85 30.76
CA LYS A 215 -27.01 -58.38 29.70
C LYS A 215 -28.18 -59.34 29.45
N ARG A 216 -28.00 -60.64 29.70
CA ARG A 216 -29.06 -61.65 29.50
C ARG A 216 -30.08 -61.68 30.65
N ARG A 217 -29.72 -61.12 31.80
CA ARG A 217 -30.57 -61.06 33.01
C ARG A 217 -31.35 -59.76 33.12
N GLU A 218 -31.04 -58.76 32.30
CA GLU A 218 -31.86 -57.57 32.05
C GLU A 218 -32.86 -57.85 30.92
#